data_AF-A0A939XT83-F1
#
_entry.id   AF-A0A939XT83-F1
#
_cell.length_a   1.000
_cell.length_b   1.000
_cell.length_c   1.000
_cell.angle_alpha   90.00
_cell.angle_beta   90.00
_cell.angle_gamma   90.00
#
_symmetry.space_group_name_H-M   'P 1'
#
loop_
_entity.id
_entity.type
_entity.pdbx_description
1 polymer ?
#
loop_
_entity_poly.entity_id
_entity_poly.type
_entity_poly.pdbx_seq_one_letter_code
_entity_poly.pdbx_strand_id
1 'polypeptide(L)'
;MNKDNYTSIDYDWLTKPTGDPFANAGGYALKVFSETFPDDDILQLISRATDIYVDKWDSNLYALFPNSNVTQTNSKFQNRDYKKSQALKGFKDILNLVDGKDGCCRITGRKTKVFCAGKHNYVLAGSKSMTNFHHYFEDGMMVSAEILIRLFFLPFAVKTISGNNCLIGSSDFEVEEEIARQICKNNFTDISHGCSVGVLKCLSSTPSTEIFRVADDILKTFGDKNLSLQMYLFKNAARETAFEKYTLPFEGMDFYRFVNKVKYKDDWKQFINTRYFFYDKKDKKNIYNTSDSNFEEEQFKYWKNSVYEDFLKGKSIIPEILKWSKNNVLNFDIVKFYEIKVRKMKKETISKIEQMADFIFEANTDKFSIKKAITKLYAVDSSYDLRRFVLKDIVAKYYEKHAEEEQAIITVNDYTNYLFPDTDSWKETRDVLIIALFQKLHEKNMKIDIEEEQQEN
;
A
#
# COMPACT_ATOMS: atom_id res chain seq x y z
N MET A 1 -29.19 11.47 -2.24
CA MET A 1 -29.30 12.75 -1.49
C MET A 1 -30.78 13.01 -1.31
N ASN A 2 -31.21 13.61 -0.20
CA ASN A 2 -32.63 13.67 0.14
C ASN A 2 -33.33 14.97 -0.31
N LYS A 3 -32.58 15.97 -0.78
CA LYS A 3 -33.12 17.24 -1.29
C LYS A 3 -32.48 17.64 -2.62
N ASP A 4 -33.25 17.45 -3.70
CA ASP A 4 -32.80 17.68 -5.07
C ASP A 4 -33.35 19.02 -5.60
N ASN A 5 -32.86 20.12 -5.02
CA ASN A 5 -33.35 21.47 -5.29
C ASN A 5 -32.84 22.09 -6.61
N TYR A 6 -31.85 21.49 -7.27
CA TYR A 6 -31.22 22.02 -8.47
C TYR A 6 -31.43 21.10 -9.68
N THR A 7 -32.37 21.44 -10.56
CA THR A 7 -32.68 20.63 -11.76
C THR A 7 -31.58 20.63 -12.83
N SER A 8 -30.59 21.50 -12.68
CA SER A 8 -29.42 21.65 -13.55
C SER A 8 -28.33 20.61 -13.31
N ILE A 9 -28.43 19.83 -12.23
CA ILE A 9 -27.43 18.87 -11.78
C ILE A 9 -27.99 17.46 -11.87
N ASP A 10 -27.15 16.52 -12.31
CA ASP A 10 -27.47 15.10 -12.27
C ASP A 10 -26.96 14.50 -10.95
N TYR A 11 -27.88 14.34 -9.98
CA TYR A 11 -27.57 13.94 -8.62
C TYR A 11 -26.93 12.55 -8.51
N ASP A 12 -27.18 11.64 -9.46
CA ASP A 12 -26.52 10.34 -9.47
C ASP A 12 -25.00 10.50 -9.60
N TRP A 13 -24.55 11.46 -10.41
CA TRP A 13 -23.14 11.70 -10.67
C TRP A 13 -22.41 12.43 -9.54
N LEU A 14 -23.11 12.88 -8.50
CA LEU A 14 -22.48 13.39 -7.29
C LEU A 14 -21.80 12.27 -6.49
N THR A 15 -22.26 11.03 -6.58
CA THR A 15 -21.71 9.92 -5.79
C THR A 15 -21.35 8.69 -6.60
N LYS A 16 -21.87 8.53 -7.83
CA LYS A 16 -21.60 7.35 -8.68
C LYS A 16 -20.10 7.18 -8.99
N PRO A 17 -19.56 5.94 -8.94
CA PRO A 17 -18.18 5.68 -9.33
C PRO A 17 -17.88 6.12 -10.77
N THR A 18 -16.73 6.75 -10.96
CA THR A 18 -16.27 7.31 -12.25
C THR A 18 -15.01 6.63 -12.79
N GLY A 19 -14.26 5.95 -11.93
CA GLY A 19 -12.94 5.40 -12.24
C GLY A 19 -11.79 6.39 -12.00
N ASP A 20 -12.07 7.68 -11.80
CA ASP A 20 -11.07 8.62 -11.27
C ASP A 20 -11.04 8.54 -9.73
N PRO A 21 -9.90 8.20 -9.11
CA PRO A 21 -9.81 7.96 -7.67
C PRO A 21 -10.08 9.22 -6.84
N PHE A 22 -9.69 10.40 -7.33
CA PHE A 22 -9.89 11.66 -6.61
C PHE A 22 -11.36 12.09 -6.64
N ALA A 23 -11.99 12.01 -7.81
CA ALA A 23 -13.41 12.31 -7.95
C ALA A 23 -14.28 11.30 -7.16
N ASN A 24 -13.93 10.02 -7.19
CA ASN A 24 -14.61 8.98 -6.41
C ASN A 24 -14.54 9.26 -4.91
N ALA A 25 -13.33 9.45 -4.37
CA ALA A 25 -13.13 9.71 -2.96
C ALA A 25 -13.89 10.95 -2.47
N GLY A 26 -13.85 12.04 -3.24
CA GLY A 26 -14.63 13.25 -2.95
C GLY A 26 -16.14 13.02 -3.00
N GLY A 27 -16.63 12.23 -3.96
CA GLY A 27 -18.04 11.83 -4.02
C GLY A 27 -18.48 10.96 -2.84
N TYR A 28 -17.64 10.05 -2.37
CA TYR A 28 -17.93 9.24 -1.19
C TYR A 28 -17.94 10.08 0.09
N ALA A 29 -17.02 11.04 0.23
CA ALA A 29 -17.09 12.02 1.32
C ALA A 29 -18.39 12.83 1.28
N LEU A 30 -18.79 13.34 0.10
CA LEU A 30 -20.07 14.02 -0.08
C LEU A 30 -21.26 13.13 0.34
N LYS A 31 -21.22 11.83 0.02
CA LYS A 31 -22.24 10.87 0.46
C LYS A 31 -22.35 10.83 1.99
N VAL A 32 -21.23 10.76 2.72
CA VAL A 32 -21.22 10.82 4.20
C VAL A 32 -21.77 12.15 4.72
N PHE A 33 -21.44 13.27 4.08
CA PHE A 33 -22.03 14.58 4.42
C PHE A 33 -23.55 14.56 4.29
N SER A 34 -24.07 14.02 3.18
CA SER A 34 -25.52 13.95 2.95
C SER A 34 -26.24 12.99 3.91
N GLU A 35 -25.56 11.97 4.41
CA GLU A 35 -26.12 11.06 5.43
C GLU A 35 -26.09 11.69 6.83
N THR A 36 -25.03 12.44 7.14
CA THR A 36 -24.89 13.16 8.42
C THR A 36 -25.86 14.34 8.52
N PHE A 37 -26.11 15.02 7.40
CA PHE A 37 -26.99 16.18 7.30
C PHE A 37 -28.09 15.93 6.27
N PRO A 38 -29.06 15.04 6.56
CA PRO A 38 -30.07 14.61 5.58
C PRO A 38 -31.04 15.72 5.16
N ASP A 39 -31.17 16.77 5.97
CA ASP A 39 -32.04 17.91 5.69
C ASP A 39 -31.37 19.01 4.86
N ASP A 40 -30.07 18.90 4.59
CA ASP A 40 -29.33 19.89 3.83
C ASP A 40 -29.40 19.59 2.33
N ASP A 41 -29.61 20.64 1.53
CA ASP A 41 -29.37 20.55 0.08
C ASP A 41 -27.87 20.69 -0.26
N ILE A 42 -27.52 20.49 -1.53
CA ILE A 42 -26.12 20.49 -1.96
C ILE A 42 -25.38 21.80 -1.63
N LEU A 43 -26.03 22.96 -1.73
CA LEU A 43 -25.37 24.24 -1.44
C LEU A 43 -25.16 24.40 0.07
N GLN A 44 -26.10 23.91 0.90
CA GLN A 44 -25.95 23.87 2.35
C GLN A 44 -24.81 22.92 2.79
N LEU A 45 -24.69 21.75 2.16
CA LEU A 45 -23.57 20.83 2.38
C LEU A 45 -22.22 21.49 2.02
N ILE A 46 -22.16 22.18 0.87
CA ILE A 46 -20.99 22.97 0.46
C ILE A 46 -20.70 24.07 1.49
N SER A 47 -21.73 24.73 2.04
CA SER A 47 -21.56 25.73 3.10
C SER A 47 -20.89 25.13 4.33
N ARG A 48 -21.35 23.96 4.80
CA ARG A 48 -20.74 23.29 5.96
C ARG A 48 -19.28 22.92 5.73
N ALA A 49 -18.97 22.36 4.58
CA ALA A 49 -17.58 22.05 4.21
C ALA A 49 -16.74 23.34 4.15
N THR A 50 -17.28 24.41 3.58
CA THR A 50 -16.64 25.74 3.52
C THR A 50 -16.37 26.29 4.92
N ASP A 51 -17.32 26.17 5.85
CA ASP A 51 -17.13 26.60 7.23
C ASP A 51 -16.00 25.82 7.90
N ILE A 52 -15.93 24.50 7.73
CA ILE A 52 -14.81 23.70 8.26
C ILE A 52 -13.48 24.16 7.64
N TYR A 53 -13.44 24.32 6.32
CA TYR A 53 -12.24 24.72 5.59
C TYR A 53 -11.74 26.10 6.02
N VAL A 54 -12.62 27.08 6.12
CA VAL A 54 -12.24 28.45 6.45
C VAL A 54 -12.01 28.60 7.94
N ASP A 55 -12.84 28.01 8.81
CA ASP A 55 -12.84 28.25 10.26
C ASP A 55 -11.90 27.35 11.06
N LYS A 56 -11.76 26.09 10.65
CA LYS A 56 -10.97 25.10 11.40
C LYS A 56 -9.63 24.80 10.74
N TRP A 57 -9.60 24.62 9.42
CA TRP A 57 -8.41 24.14 8.72
C TRP A 57 -7.53 25.27 8.14
N ASP A 58 -8.16 26.37 7.72
CA ASP A 58 -7.52 27.57 7.17
C ASP A 58 -6.41 27.24 6.15
N SER A 59 -5.18 27.70 6.36
CA SER A 59 -4.06 27.54 5.44
C SER A 59 -3.56 26.09 5.29
N ASN A 60 -3.98 25.16 6.14
CA ASN A 60 -3.56 23.76 6.05
C ASN A 60 -4.12 23.03 4.82
N LEU A 61 -5.10 23.62 4.13
CA LEU A 61 -5.62 23.12 2.84
C LEU A 61 -4.82 23.58 1.62
N TYR A 62 -3.84 24.48 1.78
CA TYR A 62 -3.08 25.03 0.66
C TYR A 62 -2.33 23.95 -0.14
N ALA A 63 -1.94 22.86 0.53
CA ALA A 63 -1.27 21.72 -0.09
C ALA A 63 -2.20 20.87 -0.99
N LEU A 64 -3.52 21.06 -0.91
CA LEU A 64 -4.54 20.39 -1.74
C LEU A 64 -5.11 21.33 -2.79
N PHE A 65 -5.51 22.54 -2.40
CA PHE A 65 -6.18 23.50 -3.29
C PHE A 65 -5.51 24.86 -3.22
N PRO A 66 -4.33 25.06 -3.82
CA PRO A 66 -3.65 26.35 -3.78
C PRO A 66 -4.46 27.42 -4.52
N ASN A 67 -4.56 28.61 -3.93
CA ASN A 67 -5.23 29.78 -4.51
C ASN A 67 -6.72 29.55 -4.84
N SER A 68 -7.40 28.67 -4.13
CA SER A 68 -8.86 28.51 -4.23
C SER A 68 -9.58 29.59 -3.41
N ASN A 69 -10.88 29.76 -3.61
CA ASN A 69 -11.65 30.75 -2.84
C ASN A 69 -11.63 30.51 -1.32
N VAL A 70 -11.29 29.30 -0.87
CA VAL A 70 -11.17 28.95 0.56
C VAL A 70 -9.72 29.03 1.09
N THR A 71 -8.71 29.01 0.22
CA THR A 71 -7.28 29.05 0.64
C THR A 71 -6.51 30.30 0.21
N GLN A 72 -7.09 31.16 -0.65
CA GLN A 72 -6.39 32.32 -1.18
C GLN A 72 -6.03 33.31 -0.05
N THR A 73 -4.81 33.86 -0.11
CA THR A 73 -4.21 34.68 0.96
C THR A 73 -4.10 36.17 0.60
N ASN A 74 -4.73 36.61 -0.49
CA ASN A 74 -4.72 38.03 -0.85
C ASN A 74 -5.42 38.88 0.22
N SER A 75 -5.17 40.19 0.23
CA SER A 75 -5.66 41.10 1.29
C SER A 75 -7.18 41.08 1.49
N LYS A 76 -7.97 40.93 0.42
CA LYS A 76 -9.44 40.83 0.51
C LYS A 76 -9.89 39.52 1.16
N PHE A 77 -9.14 38.44 0.93
CA PHE A 77 -9.41 37.10 1.46
C PHE A 77 -8.81 36.89 2.87
N GLN A 78 -8.26 37.92 3.53
CA GLN A 78 -7.98 37.85 4.96
C GLN A 78 -9.27 37.82 5.80
N ASN A 79 -10.36 38.39 5.28
CA ASN A 79 -11.68 38.30 5.91
C ASN A 79 -12.31 36.92 5.65
N ARG A 80 -12.60 36.18 6.73
CA ARG A 80 -13.18 34.82 6.66
C ARG A 80 -14.60 34.81 6.08
N ASP A 81 -15.45 35.75 6.45
CA ASP A 81 -16.81 35.83 5.93
C ASP A 81 -16.80 36.13 4.43
N TYR A 82 -15.88 37.00 3.99
CA TYR A 82 -15.67 37.25 2.57
C TYR A 82 -15.24 35.98 1.83
N LYS A 83 -14.23 35.25 2.34
CA LYS A 83 -13.80 33.94 1.80
C LYS A 83 -15.00 32.98 1.61
N LYS A 84 -15.79 32.80 2.67
CA LYS A 84 -16.99 31.94 2.64
C LYS A 84 -18.00 32.40 1.61
N SER A 85 -18.31 33.69 1.57
CA SER A 85 -19.27 34.26 0.61
C SER A 85 -18.83 34.06 -0.85
N GLN A 86 -17.54 34.21 -1.16
CA GLN A 86 -17.01 34.01 -2.50
C GLN A 86 -16.99 32.52 -2.90
N ALA A 87 -16.65 31.63 -1.98
CA ALA A 87 -16.73 30.19 -2.21
C ALA A 87 -18.18 29.75 -2.52
N LEU A 88 -19.13 30.15 -1.69
CA LEU A 88 -20.55 29.84 -1.87
C LEU A 88 -21.12 30.44 -3.15
N LYS A 89 -20.75 31.70 -3.47
CA LYS A 89 -21.13 32.32 -4.74
C LYS A 89 -20.63 31.51 -5.93
N GLY A 90 -19.34 31.13 -5.93
CA GLY A 90 -18.76 30.33 -7.00
C GLY A 90 -19.47 28.99 -7.22
N PHE A 91 -19.82 28.28 -6.14
CA PHE A 91 -20.59 27.05 -6.26
C PHE A 91 -22.04 27.28 -6.66
N LYS A 92 -22.68 28.37 -6.23
CA LYS A 92 -24.01 28.76 -6.69
C LYS A 92 -24.01 29.05 -8.21
N ASP A 93 -22.97 29.69 -8.72
CA ASP A 93 -22.79 29.94 -10.15
C ASP A 93 -22.60 28.61 -10.91
N ILE A 94 -21.78 27.68 -10.39
CA ILE A 94 -21.62 26.32 -10.94
C ILE A 94 -22.96 25.56 -10.95
N LEU A 95 -23.71 25.59 -9.85
CA LEU A 95 -25.01 24.93 -9.74
C LEU A 95 -26.02 25.50 -10.75
N ASN A 96 -25.96 26.80 -11.03
CA ASN A 96 -26.82 27.45 -12.03
C ASN A 96 -26.25 27.41 -13.46
N LEU A 97 -25.15 26.68 -13.68
CA LEU A 97 -24.48 26.53 -14.96
C LEU A 97 -23.98 27.84 -15.59
N VAL A 98 -23.71 28.86 -14.77
CA VAL A 98 -23.17 30.15 -15.22
C VAL A 98 -21.77 29.94 -15.82
N ASP A 99 -21.52 30.51 -16.99
CA ASP A 99 -20.27 30.36 -17.76
C ASP A 99 -19.91 28.92 -18.19
N GLY A 100 -20.82 27.97 -18.01
CA GLY A 100 -20.65 26.59 -18.47
C GLY A 100 -20.65 26.50 -20.00
N LYS A 101 -19.68 25.77 -20.56
CA LYS A 101 -19.57 25.53 -22.01
C LYS A 101 -20.13 24.17 -22.37
N ASP A 102 -20.77 24.03 -23.53
CA ASP A 102 -21.15 22.69 -24.01
C ASP A 102 -19.91 21.88 -24.36
N GLY A 103 -19.81 20.66 -23.84
CA GLY A 103 -18.68 19.79 -24.08
C GLY A 103 -18.86 18.42 -23.45
N CYS A 104 -17.78 17.64 -23.41
CA CYS A 104 -17.76 16.35 -22.73
C CYS A 104 -16.93 16.44 -21.46
N CYS A 105 -17.47 16.02 -20.32
CA CYS A 105 -16.73 15.95 -19.08
C CYS A 105 -15.60 14.91 -19.22
N ARG A 106 -14.36 15.29 -18.91
CA ARG A 106 -13.19 14.43 -19.07
C ARG A 106 -13.13 13.25 -18.10
N ILE A 107 -13.86 13.30 -16.99
CA ILE A 107 -13.95 12.20 -16.02
C ILE A 107 -15.13 11.27 -16.33
N THR A 108 -16.33 11.82 -16.52
CA THR A 108 -17.54 11.00 -16.68
C THR A 108 -17.82 10.60 -18.12
N GLY A 109 -17.18 11.26 -19.09
CA GLY A 109 -17.45 11.11 -20.53
C GLY A 109 -18.78 11.72 -21.00
N ARG A 110 -19.61 12.24 -20.08
CA ARG A 110 -20.94 12.78 -20.40
C ARG A 110 -20.86 14.06 -21.19
N LYS A 111 -21.72 14.18 -22.21
CA LYS A 111 -21.98 15.45 -22.90
C LYS A 111 -22.88 16.32 -22.01
N THR A 112 -22.36 17.44 -21.53
CA THR A 112 -23.03 18.35 -20.58
C THR A 112 -22.36 19.73 -20.59
N LYS A 113 -22.82 20.65 -19.73
CA LYS A 113 -22.10 21.88 -19.43
C LYS A 113 -20.84 21.55 -18.62
N VAL A 114 -19.70 21.99 -19.13
CA VAL A 114 -18.38 21.78 -18.55
C VAL A 114 -17.70 23.09 -18.18
N PHE A 115 -16.86 22.99 -17.16
CA PHE A 115 -16.12 24.07 -16.54
C PHE A 115 -14.64 23.71 -16.53
N CYS A 116 -13.80 24.73 -16.59
CA CYS A 116 -12.36 24.55 -16.53
C CYS A 116 -11.93 24.24 -15.09
N ALA A 117 -11.32 23.07 -14.89
CA ALA A 117 -10.69 22.67 -13.64
C ALA A 117 -9.17 22.81 -13.74
N GLY A 118 -8.55 23.45 -12.75
CA GLY A 118 -7.11 23.60 -12.65
C GLY A 118 -6.66 23.31 -11.22
N LYS A 119 -5.37 23.54 -10.93
CA LYS A 119 -4.76 23.21 -9.63
C LYS A 119 -5.54 23.67 -8.38
N HIS A 120 -6.30 24.76 -8.48
CA HIS A 120 -7.06 25.38 -7.39
C HIS A 120 -8.35 24.62 -7.03
N ASN A 121 -8.87 23.76 -7.90
CA ASN A 121 -10.09 22.98 -7.67
C ASN A 121 -9.99 21.51 -8.13
N TYR A 122 -8.84 21.12 -8.67
CA TYR A 122 -8.50 19.76 -9.06
C TYR A 122 -7.03 19.46 -8.73
N VAL A 123 -6.79 18.45 -7.90
CA VAL A 123 -5.44 18.07 -7.49
C VAL A 123 -4.64 17.51 -8.66
N LEU A 124 -3.39 17.96 -8.84
CA LEU A 124 -2.52 17.53 -9.95
C LEU A 124 -3.01 17.94 -11.34
N ALA A 125 -4.09 18.73 -11.46
CA ALA A 125 -4.37 19.45 -12.69
C ALA A 125 -3.34 20.57 -12.85
N GLY A 126 -2.75 20.69 -14.04
CA GLY A 126 -1.77 21.72 -14.37
C GLY A 126 -2.24 23.15 -14.07
N SER A 127 -1.29 24.10 -14.12
CA SER A 127 -1.61 25.53 -14.06
C SER A 127 -1.96 26.07 -15.45
N LYS A 128 -2.70 27.18 -15.49
CA LYS A 128 -3.05 27.89 -16.73
C LYS A 128 -1.84 28.30 -17.59
N SER A 129 -0.64 28.36 -17.02
CA SER A 129 0.61 28.64 -17.75
C SER A 129 1.15 27.44 -18.54
N MET A 130 0.55 26.26 -18.39
CA MET A 130 0.99 24.98 -18.93
C MET A 130 -0.09 24.40 -19.87
N THR A 131 -0.75 25.25 -20.67
CA THR A 131 -1.83 24.86 -21.61
C THR A 131 -1.41 23.77 -22.60
N ASN A 132 -0.11 23.66 -22.90
CA ASN A 132 0.47 22.61 -23.74
C ASN A 132 0.21 21.18 -23.23
N PHE A 133 -0.12 21.01 -21.95
CA PHE A 133 -0.42 19.71 -21.34
C PHE A 133 -1.92 19.42 -21.23
N HIS A 134 -2.76 20.34 -21.70
CA HIS A 134 -4.21 20.18 -21.76
C HIS A 134 -4.65 19.96 -23.22
N HIS A 135 -5.66 19.12 -23.41
CA HIS A 135 -6.20 18.88 -24.74
C HIS A 135 -6.66 20.20 -25.37
N TYR A 136 -6.42 20.38 -26.67
CA TYR A 136 -6.82 21.57 -27.43
C TYR A 136 -6.31 22.91 -26.86
N PHE A 137 -5.19 22.91 -26.11
CA PHE A 137 -4.64 24.10 -25.46
C PHE A 137 -5.65 24.79 -24.50
N GLU A 138 -6.53 24.00 -23.89
CA GLU A 138 -7.46 24.49 -22.88
C GLU A 138 -6.71 25.02 -21.63
N ASP A 139 -7.33 25.96 -20.92
CA ASP A 139 -6.78 26.56 -19.69
C ASP A 139 -6.72 25.58 -18.50
N GLY A 140 -7.23 24.36 -18.68
CA GLY A 140 -7.35 23.33 -17.65
C GLY A 140 -8.17 22.14 -18.15
N MET A 141 -8.49 21.22 -17.24
CA MET A 141 -9.28 20.03 -17.57
C MET A 141 -10.78 20.36 -17.54
N MET A 142 -11.48 20.14 -18.64
CA MET A 142 -12.93 20.41 -18.72
C MET A 142 -13.74 19.30 -18.01
N VAL A 143 -14.44 19.65 -16.94
CA VAL A 143 -15.25 18.71 -16.13
C VAL A 143 -16.64 19.25 -15.85
N SER A 144 -17.59 18.38 -15.50
CA SER A 144 -18.96 18.80 -15.19
C SER A 144 -19.06 19.45 -13.80
N ALA A 145 -20.20 20.10 -13.52
CA ALA A 145 -20.49 20.68 -12.21
C ALA A 145 -20.38 19.65 -11.07
N GLU A 146 -20.90 18.45 -11.29
CA GLU A 146 -20.89 17.36 -10.31
C GLU A 146 -19.46 17.00 -9.90
N ILE A 147 -18.55 16.94 -10.87
CA ILE A 147 -17.15 16.60 -10.60
C ILE A 147 -16.46 17.70 -9.80
N LEU A 148 -16.69 18.99 -10.11
CA LEU A 148 -16.15 20.08 -9.30
C LEU A 148 -16.66 20.03 -7.87
N ILE A 149 -17.93 19.71 -7.68
CA ILE A 149 -18.54 19.53 -6.36
C ILE A 149 -17.87 18.36 -5.64
N ARG A 150 -17.72 17.19 -6.27
CA ARG A 150 -17.02 16.03 -5.67
C ARG A 150 -15.62 16.38 -5.21
N LEU A 151 -14.84 17.01 -6.09
CA LEU A 151 -13.47 17.40 -5.78
C LEU A 151 -13.41 18.38 -4.62
N PHE A 152 -14.41 19.25 -4.44
CA PHE A 152 -14.47 20.12 -3.28
C PHE A 152 -14.48 19.36 -1.96
N PHE A 153 -15.13 18.19 -1.90
CA PHE A 153 -15.19 17.33 -0.70
C PHE A 153 -14.00 16.37 -0.55
N LEU A 154 -13.12 16.26 -1.55
CA LEU A 154 -11.92 15.39 -1.51
C LEU A 154 -11.09 15.51 -0.22
N PRO A 155 -10.86 16.70 0.38
CA PRO A 155 -10.08 16.80 1.61
C PRO A 155 -10.59 15.95 2.78
N PHE A 156 -11.88 15.58 2.80
CA PHE A 156 -12.45 14.71 3.84
C PHE A 156 -12.23 13.22 3.58
N ALA A 157 -11.71 12.83 2.40
CA ALA A 157 -11.37 11.45 2.04
C ALA A 157 -9.85 11.23 1.90
N VAL A 158 -9.04 12.23 2.23
CA VAL A 158 -7.58 12.21 2.14
C VAL A 158 -6.98 12.16 3.55
N LYS A 159 -5.79 11.57 3.68
CA LYS A 159 -4.96 11.66 4.88
C LYS A 159 -3.66 12.43 4.59
N THR A 160 -2.91 12.80 5.62
CA THR A 160 -1.56 13.35 5.47
C THR A 160 -0.51 12.43 6.08
N ILE A 161 0.59 12.21 5.36
CA ILE A 161 1.72 11.38 5.79
C ILE A 161 3.04 12.09 5.51
N SER A 162 3.80 12.35 6.57
CA SER A 162 5.09 13.05 6.50
C SER A 162 5.06 14.36 5.66
N GLY A 163 3.95 15.12 5.78
CA GLY A 163 3.75 16.39 5.07
C GLY A 163 3.23 16.28 3.63
N ASN A 164 2.96 15.06 3.13
CA ASN A 164 2.33 14.81 1.85
C ASN A 164 0.85 14.42 2.03
N ASN A 165 0.02 14.67 1.02
CA ASN A 165 -1.35 14.14 0.98
C ASN A 165 -1.32 12.69 0.51
N CYS A 166 -2.23 11.88 1.03
CA CYS A 166 -2.32 10.45 0.80
C CYS A 166 -3.78 10.10 0.51
N LEU A 167 -4.05 9.63 -0.70
CA LEU A 167 -5.32 9.03 -1.08
C LEU A 167 -5.11 7.53 -1.25
N ILE A 168 -5.96 6.71 -0.62
CA ILE A 168 -5.92 5.26 -0.75
C ILE A 168 -7.18 4.82 -1.47
N GLY A 169 -7.01 4.17 -2.61
CA GLY A 169 -8.06 3.57 -3.41
C GLY A 169 -7.95 2.05 -3.48
N SER A 170 -8.98 1.42 -4.05
CA SER A 170 -9.02 -0.01 -4.30
C SER A 170 -9.47 -0.30 -5.72
N SER A 171 -9.15 -1.49 -6.24
CA SER A 171 -9.76 -2.01 -7.47
C SER A 171 -11.25 -2.33 -7.31
N ASP A 172 -11.78 -2.32 -6.09
CA ASP A 172 -13.19 -2.56 -5.79
C ASP A 172 -13.86 -1.30 -5.21
N PHE A 173 -14.97 -0.86 -5.83
CA PHE A 173 -15.61 0.41 -5.47
C PHE A 173 -16.28 0.41 -4.11
N GLU A 174 -16.76 -0.74 -3.62
CA GLU A 174 -17.37 -0.84 -2.29
C GLU A 174 -16.30 -0.66 -1.21
N VAL A 175 -15.12 -1.25 -1.42
CA VAL A 175 -13.97 -1.09 -0.52
C VAL A 175 -13.42 0.33 -0.59
N GLU A 176 -13.31 0.91 -1.79
CA GLU A 176 -12.91 2.32 -1.97
C GLU A 176 -13.88 3.27 -1.23
N GLU A 177 -15.19 3.03 -1.33
CA GLU A 177 -16.21 3.80 -0.61
C GLU A 177 -16.02 3.68 0.91
N GLU A 178 -15.84 2.47 1.43
CA GLU A 178 -15.68 2.27 2.88
C GLU A 178 -14.41 2.93 3.43
N ILE A 179 -13.28 2.88 2.71
CA ILE A 179 -12.06 3.61 3.10
C ILE A 179 -12.35 5.12 3.21
N ALA A 180 -12.95 5.72 2.17
CA ALA A 180 -13.26 7.14 2.15
C ALA A 180 -14.25 7.52 3.26
N ARG A 181 -15.25 6.66 3.52
CA ARG A 181 -16.22 6.84 4.60
C ARG A 181 -15.57 6.86 5.97
N GLN A 182 -14.68 5.92 6.26
CA GLN A 182 -13.98 5.86 7.54
C GLN A 182 -13.12 7.10 7.76
N ILE A 183 -12.40 7.56 6.73
CA ILE A 183 -11.61 8.80 6.80
C ILE A 183 -12.53 10.01 7.07
N CYS A 184 -13.66 10.12 6.37
CA CYS A 184 -14.59 11.23 6.55
C CYS A 184 -15.22 11.23 7.95
N LYS A 185 -15.63 10.06 8.46
CA LYS A 185 -16.17 9.90 9.81
C LYS A 185 -15.13 10.27 10.87
N ASN A 186 -13.88 9.85 10.71
CA ASN A 186 -12.80 10.22 11.63
C ASN A 186 -12.52 11.72 11.62
N ASN A 187 -12.57 12.38 10.45
CA ASN A 187 -12.50 13.84 10.38
C ASN A 187 -13.65 14.48 11.19
N PHE A 188 -14.89 14.00 11.06
CA PHE A 188 -16.01 14.53 11.85
C PHE A 188 -15.82 14.33 13.35
N THR A 189 -15.33 13.18 13.78
CA THR A 189 -14.97 12.91 15.18
C THR A 189 -13.95 13.94 15.69
N ASP A 190 -12.84 14.15 14.97
CA ASP A 190 -11.81 15.13 15.36
C ASP A 190 -12.34 16.57 15.38
N ILE A 191 -13.24 16.90 14.44
CA ILE A 191 -13.91 18.20 14.35
C ILE A 191 -14.84 18.43 15.55
N SER A 192 -15.56 17.40 15.99
CA SER A 192 -16.45 17.47 17.16
C SER A 192 -15.69 17.58 18.48
N HIS A 193 -14.53 16.93 18.59
CA HIS A 193 -13.65 17.04 19.75
C HIS A 193 -12.82 18.33 19.78
N GLY A 194 -12.88 19.16 18.73
CA GLY A 194 -12.11 20.40 18.62
C GLY A 194 -10.61 20.19 18.40
N CYS A 195 -10.19 18.98 18.00
CA CYS A 195 -8.79 18.63 17.76
C CYS A 195 -8.38 18.69 16.27
N SER A 196 -9.35 18.85 15.36
CA SER A 196 -9.08 18.93 13.93
C SER A 196 -8.51 20.30 13.53
N VAL A 197 -7.25 20.30 13.12
CA VAL A 197 -6.53 21.49 12.59
C VAL A 197 -6.32 21.42 11.07
N GLY A 198 -6.76 20.35 10.42
CA GLY A 198 -6.54 20.10 8.99
C GLY A 198 -7.01 18.72 8.61
N VAL A 199 -6.63 18.29 7.41
CA VAL A 199 -6.86 16.93 6.90
C VAL A 199 -6.27 15.90 7.86
N LEU A 200 -7.02 14.80 8.08
CA LEU A 200 -6.65 13.70 8.98
C LEU A 200 -5.19 13.27 8.81
N LYS A 201 -4.46 13.13 9.92
CA LYS A 201 -3.07 12.66 9.90
C LYS A 201 -3.02 11.13 9.95
N CYS A 202 -2.18 10.53 9.11
CA CYS A 202 -1.88 9.11 9.24
C CYS A 202 -1.19 8.85 10.58
N LEU A 203 -1.49 7.68 11.14
CA LEU A 203 -0.84 7.20 12.36
C LEU A 203 0.55 6.65 12.07
N SER A 204 0.91 6.45 10.80
CA SER A 204 2.21 5.99 10.33
C SER A 204 3.06 7.13 9.78
N SER A 205 4.38 6.96 9.79
CA SER A 205 5.33 7.90 9.17
C SER A 205 5.69 7.54 7.72
N THR A 206 5.28 6.36 7.25
CA THR A 206 5.67 5.81 5.93
C THR A 206 4.49 5.24 5.14
N PRO A 207 4.47 5.46 3.80
CA PRO A 207 3.45 4.91 2.91
C PRO A 207 3.29 3.40 3.03
N SER A 208 4.40 2.68 3.21
CA SER A 208 4.40 1.22 3.32
C SER A 208 3.66 0.73 4.54
N THR A 209 3.95 1.27 5.73
CA THR A 209 3.21 0.88 6.94
C THR A 209 1.73 1.26 6.82
N GLU A 210 1.40 2.43 6.26
CA GLU A 210 0.00 2.86 6.13
C GLU A 210 -0.83 1.93 5.24
N ILE A 211 -0.30 1.51 4.08
CA ILE A 211 -1.09 0.69 3.15
C ILE A 211 -1.41 -0.69 3.75
N PHE A 212 -0.50 -1.27 4.54
CA PHE A 212 -0.75 -2.53 5.23
C PHE A 212 -1.70 -2.38 6.43
N ARG A 213 -1.67 -1.24 7.14
CA ARG A 213 -2.71 -0.96 8.16
C ARG A 213 -4.10 -0.85 7.55
N VAL A 214 -4.22 -0.18 6.41
CA VAL A 214 -5.50 -0.14 5.69
C VAL A 214 -5.88 -1.53 5.18
N ALA A 215 -4.91 -2.35 4.76
CA ALA A 215 -5.17 -3.75 4.41
C ALA A 215 -5.70 -4.55 5.62
N ASP A 216 -5.17 -4.35 6.83
CA ASP A 216 -5.69 -4.97 8.05
C ASP A 216 -7.15 -4.60 8.31
N ASP A 217 -7.51 -3.31 8.19
CA ASP A 217 -8.88 -2.84 8.41
C ASP A 217 -9.85 -3.37 7.36
N ILE A 218 -9.39 -3.49 6.11
CA ILE A 218 -10.15 -4.09 5.01
C ILE A 218 -10.35 -5.59 5.24
N LEU A 219 -9.33 -6.32 5.67
CA LEU A 219 -9.46 -7.75 5.96
C LEU A 219 -10.44 -8.01 7.10
N LYS A 220 -10.50 -7.14 8.12
CA LYS A 220 -11.50 -7.23 9.20
C LYS A 220 -12.93 -7.03 8.69
N THR A 221 -13.13 -6.16 7.70
CA THR A 221 -14.45 -5.75 7.24
C THR A 221 -14.97 -6.61 6.08
N PHE A 222 -14.10 -6.93 5.12
CA PHE A 222 -14.45 -7.57 3.85
C PHE A 222 -13.90 -8.99 3.69
N GLY A 223 -13.09 -9.48 4.64
CA GLY A 223 -12.59 -10.85 4.68
C GLY A 223 -11.87 -11.27 3.40
N ASP A 224 -12.47 -12.21 2.66
CA ASP A 224 -11.84 -12.91 1.52
C ASP A 224 -11.98 -12.18 0.18
N LYS A 225 -12.46 -10.93 0.15
CA LYS A 225 -12.63 -10.17 -1.10
C LYS A 225 -11.31 -10.04 -1.86
N ASN A 226 -11.30 -10.43 -3.14
CA ASN A 226 -10.10 -10.34 -3.97
C ASN A 226 -9.96 -8.93 -4.56
N LEU A 227 -8.94 -8.20 -4.13
CA LEU A 227 -8.74 -6.81 -4.48
C LEU A 227 -7.27 -6.43 -4.49
N SER A 228 -6.98 -5.26 -5.04
CA SER A 228 -5.70 -4.56 -4.90
C SER A 228 -5.93 -3.22 -4.21
N LEU A 229 -4.88 -2.70 -3.58
CA LEU A 229 -4.87 -1.35 -3.00
C LEU A 229 -3.86 -0.48 -3.72
N GLN A 230 -4.21 0.79 -3.90
CA GLN A 230 -3.35 1.79 -4.50
C GLN A 230 -3.32 3.02 -3.60
N MET A 231 -2.13 3.49 -3.30
CA MET A 231 -1.91 4.72 -2.57
C MET A 231 -1.29 5.75 -3.49
N TYR A 232 -1.95 6.90 -3.59
CA TYR A 232 -1.48 8.09 -4.27
C TYR A 232 -0.93 9.05 -3.22
N LEU A 233 0.39 9.17 -3.17
CA LEU A 233 1.10 10.10 -2.30
C LEU A 233 1.42 11.34 -3.13
N PHE A 234 0.94 12.52 -2.73
CA PHE A 234 1.07 13.70 -3.56
C PHE A 234 1.19 15.01 -2.79
N LYS A 235 1.85 15.99 -3.42
CA LYS A 235 1.81 17.40 -3.03
C LYS A 235 1.21 18.21 -4.17
N ASN A 236 0.25 19.07 -3.86
CA ASN A 236 -0.35 19.99 -4.82
C ASN A 236 -0.04 21.45 -4.46
N ALA A 237 1.18 21.76 -4.00
CA ALA A 237 1.54 23.12 -3.56
C ALA A 237 1.94 24.00 -4.75
N ALA A 238 1.70 25.32 -4.69
CA ALA A 238 1.95 26.23 -5.82
C ALA A 238 3.37 26.15 -6.43
N ARG A 239 4.39 25.88 -5.61
CA ARG A 239 5.81 25.80 -6.01
C ARG A 239 6.38 24.38 -6.08
N GLU A 240 5.65 23.38 -5.61
CA GLU A 240 6.11 22.01 -5.51
C GLU A 240 4.94 21.06 -5.81
N THR A 241 5.03 20.32 -6.91
CA THR A 241 4.13 19.20 -7.21
C THR A 241 4.95 17.93 -7.14
N ALA A 242 4.52 16.98 -6.31
CA ALA A 242 5.12 15.66 -6.20
C ALA A 242 4.03 14.62 -6.30
N PHE A 243 4.34 13.46 -6.88
CA PHE A 243 3.43 12.34 -7.00
C PHE A 243 4.22 11.04 -6.97
N GLU A 244 3.85 10.17 -6.06
CA GLU A 244 4.34 8.79 -5.96
C GLU A 244 3.15 7.86 -5.83
N LYS A 245 3.28 6.67 -6.42
CA LYS A 245 2.25 5.64 -6.36
C LYS A 245 2.82 4.39 -5.70
N TYR A 246 2.13 3.91 -4.68
CA TYR A 246 2.40 2.62 -4.05
C TYR A 246 1.25 1.67 -4.37
N THR A 247 1.56 0.44 -4.76
CA THR A 247 0.54 -0.55 -5.12
C THR A 247 0.76 -1.81 -4.32
N LEU A 248 -0.28 -2.26 -3.62
CA LEU A 248 -0.39 -3.61 -3.11
C LEU A 248 -1.23 -4.42 -4.13
N PRO A 249 -0.58 -5.18 -5.03
CA PRO A 249 -1.27 -5.88 -6.11
C PRO A 249 -2.12 -7.04 -5.58
N PHE A 250 -2.95 -7.65 -6.43
CA PHE A 250 -3.82 -8.78 -6.07
C PHE A 250 -3.04 -9.92 -5.42
N GLU A 251 -1.89 -10.29 -5.98
CA GLU A 251 -0.99 -11.31 -5.42
C GLU A 251 -0.51 -10.95 -4.02
N GLY A 252 -0.20 -9.68 -3.83
CA GLY A 252 0.29 -9.17 -2.56
C GLY A 252 -0.79 -9.17 -1.49
N MET A 253 -2.01 -8.76 -1.86
CA MET A 253 -3.18 -8.83 -0.99
C MET A 253 -3.57 -10.28 -0.68
N ASP A 254 -3.48 -11.20 -1.65
CA ASP A 254 -3.75 -12.63 -1.46
C ASP A 254 -2.76 -13.24 -0.47
N PHE A 255 -1.46 -12.92 -0.61
CA PHE A 255 -0.45 -13.30 0.39
C PHE A 255 -0.72 -12.69 1.76
N TYR A 256 -1.06 -11.40 1.82
CA TYR A 256 -1.31 -10.73 3.10
C TYR A 256 -2.55 -11.28 3.83
N ARG A 257 -3.58 -11.66 3.06
CA ARG A 257 -4.73 -12.40 3.58
C ARG A 257 -4.33 -13.79 4.08
N PHE A 258 -3.51 -14.51 3.32
CA PHE A 258 -3.04 -15.84 3.69
C PHE A 258 -2.34 -15.83 5.05
N VAL A 259 -1.40 -14.91 5.26
CA VAL A 259 -0.66 -14.81 6.53
C VAL A 259 -1.51 -14.32 7.69
N ASN A 260 -2.66 -13.68 7.43
CA ASN A 260 -3.62 -13.27 8.45
C ASN A 260 -4.62 -14.36 8.88
N LYS A 261 -4.59 -15.56 8.27
CA LYS A 261 -5.40 -16.70 8.71
C LYS A 261 -4.94 -17.18 10.09
N VAL A 262 -5.88 -17.70 10.89
CA VAL A 262 -5.64 -18.16 12.28
C VAL A 262 -4.38 -19.04 12.41
N LYS A 263 -4.14 -19.94 11.44
CA LYS A 263 -2.98 -20.85 11.43
C LYS A 263 -1.61 -20.13 11.31
N TYR A 264 -1.56 -18.97 10.66
CA TYR A 264 -0.30 -18.30 10.27
C TYR A 264 -0.10 -16.92 10.92
N LYS A 265 -1.18 -16.37 11.50
CA LYS A 265 -1.22 -14.98 11.99
C LYS A 265 -0.19 -14.70 13.06
N ASP A 266 -0.04 -15.59 14.04
CA ASP A 266 0.86 -15.37 15.18
C ASP A 266 2.33 -15.44 14.73
N ASP A 267 2.69 -16.46 13.95
CA ASP A 267 4.00 -16.61 13.32
C ASP A 267 4.38 -15.38 12.47
N TRP A 268 3.46 -14.95 11.60
CA TRP A 268 3.68 -13.78 10.75
C TRP A 268 3.82 -12.49 11.56
N LYS A 269 2.95 -12.29 12.56
CA LYS A 269 2.98 -11.12 13.43
C LYS A 269 4.29 -11.05 14.21
N GLN A 270 4.77 -12.17 14.75
CA GLN A 270 6.04 -12.21 15.48
C GLN A 270 7.21 -11.80 14.57
N PHE A 271 7.26 -12.35 13.36
CA PHE A 271 8.25 -11.98 12.36
C PHE A 271 8.21 -10.48 12.01
N ILE A 272 7.04 -9.98 11.61
CA ILE A 272 6.85 -8.58 11.19
C ILE A 272 7.15 -7.59 12.32
N ASN A 273 6.80 -7.91 13.56
CA ASN A 273 6.99 -7.00 14.70
C ASN A 273 8.46 -6.66 14.95
N THR A 274 9.38 -7.60 14.68
CA THR A 274 10.83 -7.37 14.84
C THR A 274 11.44 -6.53 13.71
N ARG A 275 10.65 -6.23 12.67
CA ARG A 275 11.08 -5.46 11.49
C ARG A 275 10.62 -4.01 11.54
N TYR A 276 9.91 -3.62 12.59
CA TYR A 276 9.68 -2.22 12.86
C TYR A 276 10.95 -1.53 13.38
N PHE A 277 11.23 -0.33 12.85
CA PHE A 277 12.36 0.49 13.27
C PHE A 277 12.06 1.99 13.14
N PHE A 278 12.85 2.80 13.83
CA PHE A 278 12.97 4.23 13.57
C PHE A 278 14.44 4.64 13.48
N TYR A 279 14.70 5.73 12.77
CA TYR A 279 16.05 6.27 12.65
C TYR A 279 16.31 7.27 13.77
N ASP A 280 17.26 6.97 14.65
CA ASP A 280 17.72 7.93 15.65
C ASP A 280 18.72 8.90 15.01
N LYS A 281 18.33 10.17 14.94
CA LYS A 281 19.17 11.23 14.38
C LYS A 281 20.40 11.53 15.24
N LYS A 282 20.35 11.28 16.55
CA LYS A 282 21.47 11.56 17.47
C LYS A 282 22.60 10.55 17.25
N ASP A 283 22.25 9.27 17.31
CA ASP A 283 23.19 8.17 17.17
C ASP A 283 23.45 7.75 15.72
N LYS A 284 22.73 8.37 14.76
CA LYS A 284 22.78 8.06 13.32
C LYS A 284 22.62 6.57 13.00
N LYS A 285 21.74 5.89 13.73
CA LYS A 285 21.49 4.45 13.58
C LYS A 285 20.00 4.13 13.57
N ASN A 286 19.65 3.03 12.90
CA ASN A 286 18.32 2.46 12.99
C ASN A 286 18.19 1.72 14.32
N ILE A 287 17.17 2.07 15.09
CA ILE A 287 16.78 1.35 16.30
C ILE A 287 15.63 0.44 15.90
N TYR A 288 15.92 -0.86 15.87
CA TYR A 288 14.95 -1.90 15.58
C TYR A 288 14.26 -2.36 16.86
N ASN A 289 13.10 -2.98 16.71
CA ASN A 289 12.46 -3.70 17.80
C ASN A 289 13.26 -4.98 18.11
N THR A 290 13.96 -5.02 19.25
CA THR A 290 14.90 -6.10 19.63
C THR A 290 14.30 -7.24 20.44
N SER A 291 12.97 -7.26 20.64
CA SER A 291 12.15 -8.32 21.27
C SER A 291 12.57 -8.84 22.67
N ASP A 292 11.78 -8.46 23.68
CA ASP A 292 11.40 -9.32 24.83
C ASP A 292 10.10 -8.84 25.53
N SER A 293 9.30 -7.98 24.89
CA SER A 293 8.16 -7.31 25.54
C SER A 293 6.94 -7.28 24.63
N ASN A 294 5.77 -7.54 25.21
CA ASN A 294 4.46 -7.29 24.64
C ASN A 294 4.29 -5.78 24.41
N PHE A 295 4.93 -5.23 23.37
CA PHE A 295 4.66 -3.85 22.96
C PHE A 295 3.32 -3.80 22.23
N GLU A 296 2.45 -2.90 22.64
CA GLU A 296 1.18 -2.63 21.98
C GLU A 296 1.41 -1.81 20.70
N GLU A 297 0.50 -1.93 19.72
CA GLU A 297 0.58 -1.23 18.43
C GLU A 297 0.79 0.29 18.58
N GLU A 298 0.26 0.86 19.66
CA GLU A 298 0.39 2.26 20.01
C GLU A 298 1.85 2.73 20.17
N GLN A 299 2.77 1.82 20.55
CA GLN A 299 4.16 2.15 20.85
C GLN A 299 5.05 2.23 19.61
N PHE A 300 4.70 1.52 18.53
CA PHE A 300 5.40 1.59 17.24
C PHE A 300 4.57 2.26 16.14
N LYS A 301 3.53 2.99 16.54
CA LYS A 301 2.58 3.69 15.68
C LYS A 301 3.27 4.43 14.52
N TYR A 302 4.33 5.19 14.81
CA TYR A 302 5.07 5.99 13.83
C TYR A 302 6.31 5.31 13.22
N TRP A 303 6.53 4.02 13.47
CA TRP A 303 7.73 3.32 13.02
C TRP A 303 7.60 2.84 11.58
N LYS A 304 8.75 2.63 10.93
CA LYS A 304 8.87 2.05 9.58
C LYS A 304 8.96 0.54 9.69
N ASN A 305 8.51 -0.19 8.67
CA ASN A 305 8.71 -1.64 8.59
C ASN A 305 9.48 -2.00 7.31
N SER A 306 10.67 -2.59 7.46
CA SER A 306 11.55 -2.90 6.31
C SER A 306 10.94 -3.92 5.37
N VAL A 307 10.26 -4.95 5.90
CA VAL A 307 9.61 -6.00 5.09
C VAL A 307 8.49 -5.39 4.25
N TYR A 308 7.65 -4.53 4.82
CA TYR A 308 6.60 -3.85 4.07
C TYR A 308 7.15 -2.90 2.99
N GLU A 309 8.26 -2.22 3.26
CA GLU A 309 8.92 -1.39 2.26
C GLU A 309 9.45 -2.22 1.08
N ASP A 310 10.17 -3.31 1.36
CA ASP A 310 10.73 -4.17 0.32
C ASP A 310 9.63 -4.87 -0.48
N PHE A 311 8.57 -5.30 0.20
CA PHE A 311 7.40 -5.91 -0.42
C PHE A 311 6.76 -4.99 -1.47
N LEU A 312 6.49 -3.73 -1.14
CA LEU A 312 5.88 -2.77 -2.08
C LEU A 312 6.82 -2.33 -3.20
N LYS A 313 8.13 -2.41 -2.97
CA LYS A 313 9.17 -2.16 -3.99
C LYS A 313 9.39 -3.38 -4.91
N GLY A 314 8.67 -4.48 -4.70
CA GLY A 314 8.83 -5.72 -5.46
C GLY A 314 10.14 -6.48 -5.17
N LYS A 315 10.84 -6.10 -4.11
CA LYS A 315 12.04 -6.81 -3.64
C LYS A 315 11.63 -8.09 -2.91
N SER A 316 12.51 -9.08 -2.94
CA SER A 316 12.27 -10.32 -2.19
C SER A 316 12.39 -10.05 -0.69
N ILE A 317 11.47 -10.62 0.10
CA ILE A 317 11.54 -10.64 1.56
C ILE A 317 12.20 -11.92 2.09
N ILE A 318 12.60 -12.84 1.22
CA ILE A 318 13.24 -14.11 1.58
C ILE A 318 14.52 -13.91 2.40
N PRO A 319 15.40 -12.94 2.10
CA PRO A 319 16.58 -12.70 2.94
C PRO A 319 16.22 -12.37 4.40
N GLU A 320 15.15 -11.60 4.61
CA GLU A 320 14.66 -11.24 5.95
C GLU A 320 14.06 -12.44 6.67
N ILE A 321 13.34 -13.30 5.95
CA ILE A 321 12.82 -14.58 6.47
C ILE A 321 13.95 -15.54 6.81
N LEU A 322 14.98 -15.65 5.96
CA LEU A 322 16.15 -16.48 6.21
C LEU A 322 16.87 -16.05 7.48
N LYS A 323 17.09 -14.74 7.66
CA LYS A 323 17.67 -14.18 8.88
C LYS A 323 16.84 -14.51 10.13
N TRP A 324 15.51 -14.45 10.03
CA TRP A 324 14.59 -14.83 11.11
C TRP A 324 14.66 -16.32 11.45
N SER A 325 14.64 -17.16 10.42
CA SER A 325 14.53 -18.62 10.50
C SER A 325 15.74 -19.27 11.19
N LYS A 326 16.87 -18.58 11.34
CA LYS A 326 18.04 -19.08 12.07
C LYS A 326 17.72 -19.41 13.52
N ASN A 327 16.96 -18.53 14.18
CA ASN A 327 16.74 -18.57 15.62
C ASN A 327 15.27 -18.76 16.01
N ASN A 328 14.35 -18.59 15.06
CA ASN A 328 12.93 -18.57 15.31
C ASN A 328 12.19 -19.47 14.33
N VAL A 329 11.07 -20.03 14.79
CA VAL A 329 10.16 -20.80 13.95
C VAL A 329 9.36 -19.84 13.08
N LEU A 330 9.12 -20.22 11.82
CA LEU A 330 8.17 -19.58 10.94
C LEU A 330 7.56 -20.67 10.06
N ASN A 331 6.24 -20.81 10.09
CA ASN A 331 5.57 -21.81 9.27
C ASN A 331 5.99 -21.73 7.79
N PHE A 332 6.60 -22.80 7.26
CA PHE A 332 7.13 -22.83 5.90
C PHE A 332 6.06 -22.66 4.82
N ASP A 333 4.79 -22.93 5.14
CA ASP A 333 3.68 -22.62 4.22
C ASP A 333 3.62 -21.12 3.86
N ILE A 334 4.06 -20.22 4.76
CA ILE A 334 4.17 -18.77 4.48
C ILE A 334 5.17 -18.54 3.35
N VAL A 335 6.32 -19.18 3.43
CA VAL A 335 7.40 -19.07 2.44
C VAL A 335 6.95 -19.64 1.11
N LYS A 336 6.37 -20.85 1.13
CA LYS A 336 5.80 -21.52 -0.04
C LYS A 336 4.75 -20.65 -0.73
N PHE A 337 3.81 -20.09 0.04
CA PHE A 337 2.77 -19.25 -0.54
C PHE A 337 3.34 -17.96 -1.13
N TYR A 338 4.28 -17.30 -0.45
CA TYR A 338 4.97 -16.12 -0.95
C TYR A 338 5.69 -16.40 -2.28
N GLU A 339 6.50 -17.46 -2.32
CA GLU A 339 7.25 -17.84 -3.52
C GLU A 339 6.33 -18.11 -4.71
N ILE A 340 5.26 -18.89 -4.49
CA ILE A 340 4.34 -19.25 -5.57
C ILE A 340 3.51 -18.05 -6.03
N LYS A 341 2.96 -17.26 -5.09
CA LYS A 341 1.95 -16.23 -5.43
C LYS A 341 2.57 -14.90 -5.79
N VAL A 342 3.61 -14.48 -5.05
CA VAL A 342 4.25 -13.17 -5.19
C VAL A 342 5.49 -13.26 -6.07
N ARG A 343 6.38 -14.23 -5.84
CA ARG A 343 7.61 -14.42 -6.65
C ARG A 343 7.39 -15.20 -7.94
N LYS A 344 6.20 -15.80 -8.10
CA LYS A 344 5.80 -16.61 -9.27
C LYS A 344 6.67 -17.86 -9.48
N MET A 345 7.29 -18.36 -8.42
CA MET A 345 8.03 -19.62 -8.44
C MET A 345 7.07 -20.78 -8.71
N LYS A 346 7.50 -21.75 -9.54
CA LYS A 346 6.71 -22.94 -9.84
C LYS A 346 6.52 -23.81 -8.59
N LYS A 347 5.36 -24.46 -8.46
CA LYS A 347 5.06 -25.34 -7.32
C LYS A 347 6.02 -26.54 -7.28
N GLU A 348 6.40 -27.02 -8.45
CA GLU A 348 7.34 -28.09 -8.69
C GLU A 348 8.73 -27.74 -8.14
N THR A 349 9.19 -26.49 -8.31
CA THR A 349 10.43 -26.01 -7.73
C THR A 349 10.41 -26.11 -6.21
N ILE A 350 9.34 -25.62 -5.56
CA ILE A 350 9.21 -25.71 -4.10
C ILE A 350 9.18 -27.17 -3.65
N SER A 351 8.42 -28.03 -4.33
CA SER A 351 8.37 -29.46 -4.01
C SER A 351 9.75 -30.13 -4.12
N LYS A 352 10.57 -29.73 -5.09
CA LYS A 352 11.94 -30.23 -5.24
C LYS A 352 12.87 -29.71 -4.16
N ILE A 353 12.70 -28.45 -3.73
CA ILE A 353 13.42 -27.90 -2.58
C ILE A 353 13.08 -28.67 -1.30
N GLU A 354 11.81 -28.99 -1.06
CA GLU A 354 11.38 -29.80 0.09
C GLU A 354 12.02 -31.20 0.05
N GLN A 355 11.98 -31.88 -1.10
CA GLN A 355 12.64 -33.19 -1.30
C GLN A 355 14.15 -33.15 -1.05
N MET A 356 14.83 -32.10 -1.54
CA MET A 356 16.26 -31.90 -1.29
C MET A 356 16.54 -31.68 0.20
N ALA A 357 15.71 -30.91 0.89
CA ALA A 357 15.85 -30.67 2.32
C ALA A 357 15.63 -31.97 3.12
N ASP A 358 14.62 -32.78 2.78
CA ASP A 358 14.38 -34.10 3.37
C ASP A 358 15.61 -34.99 3.22
N PHE A 359 16.11 -35.13 2.00
CA PHE A 359 17.27 -35.96 1.74
C PHE A 359 18.52 -35.47 2.47
N ILE A 360 18.77 -34.15 2.55
CA ILE A 360 19.92 -33.64 3.32
C ILE A 360 19.82 -34.09 4.78
N PHE A 361 18.64 -34.11 5.38
CA PHE A 361 18.46 -34.59 6.75
C PHE A 361 18.58 -36.10 6.90
N GLU A 362 18.20 -36.87 5.89
CA GLU A 362 18.39 -38.32 5.86
C GLU A 362 19.86 -38.71 5.61
N ALA A 363 20.52 -37.97 4.74
CA ALA A 363 21.92 -38.19 4.39
C ALA A 363 22.85 -37.90 5.57
N ASN A 364 22.48 -36.95 6.44
CA ASN A 364 23.30 -36.45 7.55
C ASN A 364 22.65 -36.82 8.89
N THR A 365 23.20 -37.85 9.54
CA THR A 365 22.61 -38.48 10.75
C THR A 365 22.84 -37.69 12.03
N ASP A 366 23.76 -36.73 12.03
CA ASP A 366 24.16 -35.99 13.20
C ASP A 366 24.15 -34.47 12.96
N LYS A 367 24.08 -33.72 14.06
CA LYS A 367 23.99 -32.26 14.05
C LYS A 367 25.19 -31.57 13.38
N PHE A 368 26.38 -32.16 13.47
CA PHE A 368 27.59 -31.58 12.89
C PHE A 368 27.61 -31.75 11.36
N SER A 369 27.20 -32.90 10.84
CA SER A 369 27.08 -33.11 9.39
C SER A 369 26.00 -32.22 8.75
N ILE A 370 24.87 -32.03 9.43
CA ILE A 370 23.83 -31.05 9.01
C ILE A 370 24.38 -29.62 9.03
N LYS A 371 25.06 -29.21 10.12
CA LYS A 371 25.72 -27.89 10.20
C LYS A 371 26.64 -27.67 9.00
N LYS A 372 27.49 -28.65 8.69
CA LYS A 372 28.43 -28.58 7.56
C LYS A 372 27.72 -28.42 6.21
N ALA A 373 26.59 -29.10 5.99
CA ALA A 373 25.80 -28.96 4.78
C ALA A 373 25.22 -27.53 4.65
N ILE A 374 24.66 -26.99 5.74
CA ILE A 374 24.11 -25.63 5.75
C ILE A 374 25.21 -24.58 5.56
N THR A 375 26.36 -24.71 6.25
CA THR A 375 27.50 -23.80 6.08
C THR A 375 28.03 -23.80 4.64
N LYS A 376 28.12 -24.98 4.00
CA LYS A 376 28.47 -25.07 2.58
C LYS A 376 27.46 -24.33 1.69
N LEU A 377 26.15 -24.48 1.95
CA LEU A 377 25.11 -23.76 1.21
C LEU A 377 25.20 -22.24 1.39
N TYR A 378 25.51 -21.75 2.59
CA TYR A 378 25.74 -20.32 2.83
C TYR A 378 26.93 -19.77 2.03
N ALA A 379 28.00 -20.56 1.91
CA ALA A 379 29.21 -20.18 1.17
C ALA A 379 29.01 -20.19 -0.36
N VAL A 380 27.86 -20.64 -0.87
CA VAL A 380 27.56 -20.61 -2.30
C VAL A 380 27.30 -19.17 -2.75
N ASP A 381 28.19 -18.62 -3.57
CA ASP A 381 28.17 -17.25 -4.08
C ASP A 381 27.83 -17.15 -5.57
N SER A 382 27.72 -18.30 -6.27
CA SER A 382 27.38 -18.38 -7.69
C SER A 382 26.38 -19.48 -8.02
N SER A 383 25.70 -19.34 -9.17
CA SER A 383 24.82 -20.40 -9.72
C SER A 383 25.58 -21.70 -9.97
N TYR A 384 26.84 -21.60 -10.41
CA TYR A 384 27.70 -22.75 -10.66
C TYR A 384 27.99 -23.52 -9.36
N ASP A 385 28.28 -22.82 -8.28
CA ASP A 385 28.55 -23.45 -6.98
C ASP A 385 27.30 -24.09 -6.38
N LEU A 386 26.12 -23.49 -6.59
CA LEU A 386 24.86 -24.10 -6.19
C LEU A 386 24.61 -25.40 -6.97
N ARG A 387 24.82 -25.39 -8.29
CA ARG A 387 24.73 -26.59 -9.14
C ARG A 387 25.68 -27.68 -8.67
N ARG A 388 26.92 -27.31 -8.37
CA ARG A 388 27.95 -28.23 -7.86
C ARG A 388 27.57 -28.81 -6.51
N PHE A 389 27.01 -28.00 -5.61
CA PHE A 389 26.48 -28.48 -4.33
C PHE A 389 25.37 -29.51 -4.56
N VAL A 390 24.38 -29.20 -5.40
CA VAL A 390 23.28 -30.11 -5.72
C VAL A 390 23.83 -31.43 -6.31
N LEU A 391 24.74 -31.38 -7.27
CA LEU A 391 25.28 -32.61 -7.88
C LEU A 391 26.13 -33.45 -6.90
N LYS A 392 27.01 -32.81 -6.12
CA LYS A 392 27.98 -33.54 -5.26
C LYS A 392 27.44 -33.89 -3.89
N ASP A 393 26.70 -32.99 -3.27
CA ASP A 393 26.25 -33.14 -1.88
C ASP A 393 24.81 -33.67 -1.77
N ILE A 394 24.04 -33.68 -2.86
CA ILE A 394 22.68 -34.25 -2.93
C ILE A 394 22.65 -35.46 -3.87
N VAL A 395 22.81 -35.25 -5.19
CA VAL A 395 22.59 -36.31 -6.19
C VAL A 395 23.57 -37.48 -6.03
N ALA A 396 24.87 -37.23 -5.97
CA ALA A 396 25.87 -38.30 -5.83
C ALA A 396 25.66 -39.12 -4.55
N LYS A 397 25.43 -38.45 -3.41
CA LYS A 397 25.15 -39.12 -2.13
C LYS A 397 23.84 -39.88 -2.13
N TYR A 398 22.83 -39.41 -2.87
CA TYR A 398 21.57 -40.12 -3.00
C TYR A 398 21.79 -41.50 -3.62
N TYR A 399 22.49 -41.55 -4.76
CA TYR A 399 22.79 -42.81 -5.43
C TYR A 399 23.76 -43.71 -4.64
N GLU A 400 24.64 -43.15 -3.82
CA GLU A 400 25.46 -43.94 -2.89
C GLU A 400 24.62 -44.64 -1.80
N LYS A 401 23.59 -43.98 -1.28
CA LYS A 401 22.73 -44.52 -0.20
C LYS A 401 21.55 -45.35 -0.70
N HIS A 402 21.04 -45.03 -1.88
CA HIS A 402 19.84 -45.63 -2.47
C HIS A 402 20.18 -46.36 -3.77
N ALA A 403 21.31 -47.07 -3.80
CA ALA A 403 21.81 -47.74 -5.02
C ALA A 403 20.82 -48.75 -5.63
N GLU A 404 19.86 -49.23 -4.85
CA GLU A 404 18.81 -50.16 -5.27
C GLU A 404 17.51 -49.47 -5.72
N GLU A 405 17.38 -48.15 -5.55
CA GLU A 405 16.21 -47.39 -5.99
C GLU A 405 16.38 -46.90 -7.43
N GLU A 406 15.41 -47.23 -8.30
CA GLU A 406 15.41 -46.75 -9.69
C GLU A 406 14.99 -45.27 -9.81
N GLN A 407 14.47 -44.67 -8.74
CA GLN A 407 13.91 -43.33 -8.78
C GLN A 407 14.99 -42.26 -8.56
N ALA A 408 15.12 -41.35 -9.52
CA ALA A 408 16.04 -40.21 -9.41
C ALA A 408 15.48 -39.14 -8.46
N ILE A 409 16.31 -38.69 -7.49
CA ILE A 409 15.98 -37.52 -6.65
C ILE A 409 15.79 -36.24 -7.49
N ILE A 410 16.62 -36.07 -8.52
CA ILE A 410 16.60 -34.94 -9.46
C ILE A 410 16.79 -35.48 -10.86
N THR A 411 15.80 -35.25 -11.74
CA THR A 411 15.92 -35.53 -13.18
C THR A 411 16.55 -34.36 -13.92
N VAL A 412 16.97 -34.58 -15.17
CA VAL A 412 17.44 -33.48 -16.05
C VAL A 412 16.36 -32.41 -16.19
N ASN A 413 15.10 -32.82 -16.33
CA ASN A 413 13.96 -31.90 -16.41
C ASN A 413 13.82 -31.06 -15.13
N ASP A 414 13.97 -31.68 -13.95
CA ASP A 414 13.90 -30.95 -12.68
C ASP A 414 15.03 -29.92 -12.56
N TYR A 415 16.23 -30.32 -12.96
CA TYR A 415 17.40 -29.48 -12.92
C TYR A 415 17.27 -28.26 -13.84
N THR A 416 16.84 -28.45 -15.09
CA THR A 416 16.75 -27.38 -16.09
C THR A 416 15.53 -26.49 -15.88
N ASN A 417 14.37 -27.06 -15.53
CA ASN A 417 13.11 -26.32 -15.58
C ASN A 417 12.59 -25.84 -14.21
N TYR A 418 13.13 -26.38 -13.11
CA TYR A 418 12.66 -26.07 -11.76
C TYR A 418 13.76 -25.51 -10.85
N LEU A 419 14.93 -26.14 -10.76
CA LEU A 419 15.99 -25.70 -9.82
C LEU A 419 16.85 -24.56 -10.35
N PHE A 420 17.15 -24.58 -11.66
CA PHE A 420 18.00 -23.59 -12.32
C PHE A 420 17.43 -23.10 -13.65
N PRO A 421 16.17 -22.62 -13.71
CA PRO A 421 15.64 -22.05 -14.94
C PRO A 421 16.38 -20.74 -15.27
N ASP A 422 16.51 -20.42 -16.55
CA ASP A 422 17.27 -19.25 -17.03
C ASP A 422 16.71 -17.89 -16.54
N THR A 423 15.49 -17.88 -16.00
CA THR A 423 14.77 -16.68 -15.56
C THR A 423 14.79 -16.41 -14.06
N ASP A 424 15.10 -17.41 -13.22
CA ASP A 424 14.98 -17.27 -11.77
C ASP A 424 16.32 -17.02 -11.09
N SER A 425 16.29 -16.23 -10.01
CA SER A 425 17.45 -15.99 -9.18
C SER A 425 17.78 -17.27 -8.43
N TRP A 426 18.83 -17.98 -8.83
CA TRP A 426 19.40 -19.12 -8.10
C TRP A 426 19.65 -18.83 -6.60
N LYS A 427 19.85 -17.55 -6.25
CA LYS A 427 19.94 -17.10 -4.85
C LYS A 427 18.65 -17.33 -4.08
N GLU A 428 17.49 -17.12 -4.72
CA GLU A 428 16.18 -17.37 -4.13
C GLU A 428 16.02 -18.87 -3.83
N THR A 429 16.32 -19.74 -4.80
CA THR A 429 16.29 -21.20 -4.63
C THR A 429 17.20 -21.64 -3.49
N ARG A 430 18.42 -21.10 -3.41
CA ARG A 430 19.37 -21.35 -2.32
C ARG A 430 18.78 -20.95 -0.97
N ASP A 431 18.27 -19.72 -0.87
CA ASP A 431 17.79 -19.18 0.40
C ASP A 431 16.53 -19.90 0.89
N VAL A 432 15.61 -20.26 -0.03
CA VAL A 432 14.42 -21.08 0.28
C VAL A 432 14.82 -22.49 0.73
N LEU A 433 15.85 -23.11 0.12
CA LEU A 433 16.39 -24.38 0.58
C LEU A 433 16.99 -24.28 1.99
N ILE A 434 17.74 -23.22 2.26
CA ILE A 434 18.31 -22.99 3.60
C ILE A 434 17.19 -22.78 4.63
N ILE A 435 16.15 -22.01 4.29
CA ILE A 435 14.97 -21.84 5.16
C ILE A 435 14.29 -23.18 5.44
N ALA A 436 14.09 -24.02 4.43
CA ALA A 436 13.51 -25.35 4.60
C ALA A 436 14.35 -26.22 5.55
N LEU A 437 15.69 -26.13 5.47
CA LEU A 437 16.59 -26.83 6.38
C LEU A 437 16.46 -26.31 7.83
N PHE A 438 16.38 -25.00 8.05
CA PHE A 438 16.15 -24.44 9.38
C PHE A 438 14.80 -24.83 9.96
N GLN A 439 13.75 -24.84 9.14
CA GLN A 439 12.43 -25.30 9.60
C GLN A 439 12.49 -26.74 10.12
N LYS A 440 13.17 -27.64 9.40
CA LYS A 440 13.39 -29.02 9.85
C LYS A 440 14.23 -29.12 11.12
N LEU A 441 15.22 -28.23 11.30
CA LEU A 441 15.98 -28.16 12.55
C LEU A 441 15.06 -27.82 13.73
N HIS A 442 14.17 -26.83 13.56
CA HIS A 442 13.21 -26.44 14.58
C HIS A 442 12.21 -27.55 14.91
N GLU A 443 11.67 -28.24 13.89
CA GLU A 443 10.78 -29.39 14.07
C GLU A 443 11.43 -30.54 14.86
N LYS A 444 12.76 -30.72 14.71
CA LYS A 444 13.56 -31.70 15.46
C LYS A 444 14.13 -31.15 16.78
N ASN A 445 13.79 -29.92 17.17
CA ASN A 445 14.32 -29.21 18.34
C ASN A 445 15.87 -29.15 18.38
N MET A 446 16.50 -29.00 17.20
CA MET A 446 17.95 -28.89 17.06
C MET A 446 18.36 -27.43 16.81
N LYS A 447 19.28 -26.89 17.62
CA LYS A 447 19.83 -25.53 17.43
C LYS A 447 21.26 -25.56 16.95
N ILE A 448 21.58 -24.95 15.81
CA ILE A 448 22.94 -24.96 15.25
C ILE A 448 23.49 -23.53 15.21
N ASP A 449 24.67 -23.32 15.81
CA ASP A 449 25.39 -22.05 15.66
C ASP A 449 26.12 -22.02 14.32
N ILE A 450 25.80 -21.03 13.48
CA ILE A 450 26.47 -20.80 12.21
C ILE A 450 27.21 -19.47 12.31
N GLU A 451 28.53 -19.50 12.23
CA GLU A 451 29.36 -18.28 12.17
C GLU A 451 29.21 -17.66 10.78
N GLU A 452 28.85 -16.38 10.73
CA GLU A 452 28.79 -15.61 9.48
C GLU A 452 30.11 -14.88 9.28
N GLU A 453 30.76 -15.07 8.13
CA GLU A 453 31.68 -14.06 7.60
C GLU A 453 30.81 -12.88 7.13
N GLN A 454 30.86 -11.78 7.89
CA GLN A 454 30.17 -10.53 7.55
C GLN A 454 30.67 -10.03 6.19
N GLN A 455 29.86 -10.18 5.14
CA GLN A 455 30.00 -9.36 3.94
C GLN A 455 28.99 -8.22 4.04
N GLU A 456 29.42 -7.13 4.70
CA GLU A 456 28.79 -5.82 4.55
C GLU A 456 28.99 -5.34 3.11
N ASN A 457 27.88 -5.08 2.40
CA ASN A 457 27.81 -4.10 1.30
C ASN A 457 26.37 -3.59 1.16
#